data_AF-A0A432MR16-F1
#
_entry.id   AF-A0A432MR16-F1
#
_cell.length_a   1.000
_cell.length_b   1.000
_cell.length_c   1.000
_cell.angle_alpha   90.00
_cell.angle_beta   90.00
_cell.angle_gamma   90.00
#
_symmetry.space_group_name_H-M   'P 1'
#
loop_
_entity.id
_entity.type
_entity.pdbx_description
1 polymer ?
#
loop_
_entity_poly.entity_id
_entity_poly.type
_entity_poly.pdbx_seq_one_letter_code
_entity_poly.pdbx_strand_id
1 'polypeptide(L)'
;MTNDIKIRVLNIDYHRNGIGGAPFHAIVFRDSGELGSVKLAVVSDQAAHVAVLDIAKLVDCDVEFGSNSWRGDQYEPGLRRAIRRRERQIEKEALGGKEA
;
A
#
# COMPACT_ATOMS: atom_id res chain seq x y z
N MET A 1 -0.85 -12.58 -21.04
CA MET A 1 -1.33 -13.04 -19.73
C MET A 1 -0.47 -12.36 -18.68
N THR A 2 -0.94 -11.27 -18.08
CA THR A 2 -0.23 -10.65 -16.95
C THR A 2 -0.44 -11.53 -15.74
N ASN A 3 0.63 -12.11 -15.21
CA ASN A 3 0.57 -12.76 -13.90
C ASN A 3 0.24 -11.68 -12.87
N ASP A 4 -0.96 -11.74 -12.30
CA ASP A 4 -1.35 -10.84 -11.21
C ASP A 4 -0.43 -11.08 -10.01
N ILE A 5 0.36 -10.07 -9.66
CA ILE A 5 1.20 -10.11 -8.45
C ILE A 5 0.26 -10.12 -7.24
N LYS A 6 0.31 -11.20 -6.45
CA LYS A 6 -0.45 -11.31 -5.21
C LYS A 6 0.26 -10.55 -4.12
N ILE A 7 -0.51 -9.88 -3.26
CA ILE A 7 0.02 -9.16 -2.10
C ILE A 7 -0.56 -9.74 -0.81
N ARG A 8 0.27 -9.80 0.24
CA ARG A 8 -0.11 -10.04 1.63
C ARG A 8 0.16 -8.77 2.43
N VAL A 9 -0.91 -8.10 2.85
CA VAL A 9 -0.82 -6.88 3.67
C VAL A 9 -0.33 -7.25 5.07
N LEU A 10 0.65 -6.50 5.55
CA LEU A 10 1.23 -6.62 6.88
C LEU A 10 0.75 -5.47 7.79
N ASN A 11 0.63 -4.27 7.23
CA ASN A 11 0.08 -3.11 7.93
C ASN A 11 -0.55 -2.12 6.93
N ILE A 12 -1.53 -1.35 7.39
CA ILE A 12 -2.21 -0.31 6.60
C ILE A 12 -2.67 0.83 7.51
N ASP A 13 -2.42 2.06 7.10
CA ASP A 13 -2.86 3.26 7.80
C ASP A 13 -3.23 4.39 6.81
N TYR A 14 -4.00 5.37 7.28
CA TYR A 14 -4.46 6.52 6.49
C TYR A 14 -3.92 7.83 7.06
N HIS A 15 -3.22 8.59 6.23
CA HIS A 15 -2.52 9.81 6.60
C HIS A 15 -3.10 11.03 5.87
N ARG A 16 -3.09 12.21 6.52
CA ARG A 16 -3.58 13.48 5.94
C ARG A 16 -2.49 14.54 5.71
N ASN A 17 -1.23 14.14 5.82
CA ASN A 17 -0.06 15.00 5.69
C ASN A 17 0.81 14.61 4.49
N GLY A 18 0.20 14.18 3.39
CA GLY A 18 0.92 13.85 2.16
C GLY A 18 1.33 15.09 1.35
N ILE A 19 1.44 14.93 0.03
CA ILE A 19 1.92 15.99 -0.88
C ILE A 19 1.00 17.21 -0.77
N GLY A 20 1.51 18.31 -0.20
CA GLY A 20 0.73 19.53 0.04
C GLY A 20 -0.49 19.31 0.97
N GLY A 21 -0.46 18.30 1.85
CA GLY A 21 -1.59 17.92 2.70
C GLY A 21 -2.62 17.02 2.03
N ALA A 22 -2.38 16.58 0.78
CA ALA A 22 -3.23 15.59 0.15
C ALA A 22 -3.17 14.26 0.95
N PRO A 23 -4.33 13.63 1.20
CA PRO A 23 -4.36 12.38 1.96
C PRO A 23 -3.83 11.20 1.14
N PHE A 24 -3.37 10.17 1.85
CA PHE A 24 -2.93 8.92 1.24
C PHE A 24 -3.02 7.75 2.22
N HIS A 25 -3.03 6.54 1.68
CA HIS A 25 -2.86 5.32 2.45
C HIS A 25 -1.41 4.86 2.40
N ALA A 26 -0.83 4.56 3.56
CA ALA A 26 0.46 3.90 3.71
C ALA A 26 0.23 2.40 3.95
N ILE A 27 0.84 1.54 3.14
CA ILE A 27 0.59 0.10 3.20
C ILE A 27 1.92 -0.64 3.20
N VAL A 28 2.20 -1.41 4.25
CA VAL A 28 3.30 -2.36 4.28
C VAL A 28 2.78 -3.71 3.82
N PHE A 29 3.37 -4.29 2.78
CA PHE A 29 2.94 -5.58 2.23
C PHE A 29 4.11 -6.43 1.76
N ARG A 30 3.89 -7.74 1.63
CA ARG A 30 4.79 -8.66 0.95
C ARG A 30 4.15 -9.08 -0.37
N ASP A 31 4.90 -9.11 -1.47
CA ASP A 31 4.40 -9.60 -2.75
C ASP A 31 4.79 -11.04 -3.06
N SER A 32 4.22 -11.58 -4.13
CA SER A 32 4.54 -12.90 -4.69
C SER A 32 5.46 -12.82 -5.92
N GLY A 33 6.20 -11.72 -6.09
CA GLY A 33 7.21 -11.61 -7.13
C GLY A 33 8.39 -12.55 -6.87
N GLU A 34 9.32 -12.63 -7.80
CA GLU A 34 10.50 -13.52 -7.70
C GLU A 34 11.29 -13.34 -6.40
N LEU A 35 11.43 -12.09 -5.94
CA LEU A 35 12.11 -11.77 -4.69
C LEU A 35 11.20 -11.86 -3.45
N GLY A 36 9.88 -11.89 -3.64
CA GLY A 36 8.88 -11.95 -2.56
C GLY A 36 9.11 -10.95 -1.43
N SER A 37 9.57 -9.73 -1.74
CA SER A 37 10.11 -8.80 -0.75
C SER A 37 9.04 -7.96 -0.04
N VAL A 38 9.44 -7.28 1.03
CA VAL A 38 8.56 -6.41 1.83
C VAL A 38 8.66 -4.98 1.33
N LYS A 39 7.52 -4.39 1.00
CA LYS A 39 7.41 -3.11 0.31
C LYS A 39 6.49 -2.16 1.07
N LEU A 40 6.76 -0.87 0.91
CA LEU A 40 5.87 0.23 1.27
C LEU A 40 5.16 0.71 0.00
N ALA A 41 3.84 0.74 0.04
CA ALA A 41 3.03 1.49 -0.93
C ALA A 41 2.51 2.78 -0.31
N VAL A 42 2.60 3.86 -1.08
CA VAL A 42 1.93 5.14 -0.86
C VAL A 42 0.85 5.25 -1.93
N VAL A 43 -0.42 5.21 -1.51
CA VAL A 43 -1.58 5.20 -2.41
C VAL A 43 -2.41 6.46 -2.18
N SER A 44 -2.39 7.36 -3.15
CA SER A 44 -3.28 8.52 -3.14
C SER A 44 -4.70 8.13 -3.55
N ASP A 45 -5.68 8.96 -3.17
CA ASP A 45 -7.09 8.74 -3.54
C ASP A 45 -7.29 8.75 -5.06
N GLN A 46 -6.53 9.59 -5.77
CA GLN A 46 -6.52 9.67 -7.22
C GLN A 46 -6.05 8.36 -7.86
N ALA A 47 -6.74 7.93 -8.92
CA ALA A 47 -6.36 6.75 -9.70
C ALA A 47 -4.95 6.89 -10.30
N ALA A 48 -4.24 5.77 -10.47
CA ALA A 48 -2.88 5.70 -11.02
C ALA A 48 -1.78 6.44 -10.22
N HIS A 49 -2.09 6.97 -9.04
CA HIS A 49 -1.12 7.63 -8.16
C HIS A 49 -0.71 6.70 -7.03
N VAL A 50 0.16 5.75 -7.38
CA VAL A 50 0.68 4.73 -6.47
C VAL A 50 2.20 4.66 -6.59
N ALA A 51 2.90 4.92 -5.49
CA ALA A 51 4.33 4.67 -5.37
C ALA A 51 4.57 3.39 -4.58
N VAL A 52 5.53 2.57 -5.02
CA VAL A 52 5.90 1.30 -4.37
C VAL A 52 7.41 1.23 -4.23
N LEU A 53 7.89 1.08 -3.00
CA LEU A 53 9.32 1.05 -2.64
C LEU A 53 9.64 -0.19 -1.80
N ASP A 54 10.83 -0.75 -1.94
CA ASP A 54 11.30 -1.86 -1.09
C ASP A 54 11.90 -1.34 0.21
N ILE A 55 11.42 -1.88 1.33
CA ILE A 55 11.79 -1.38 2.64
C ILE A 55 13.24 -1.74 2.99
N ALA A 56 13.73 -2.92 2.61
CA ALA A 56 15.11 -3.31 2.89
C ALA A 56 16.08 -2.40 2.13
N LYS A 57 15.78 -2.12 0.86
CA LYS A 57 16.56 -1.19 0.04
C LYS A 57 16.52 0.25 0.59
N LEU A 58 15.36 0.72 1.07
CA LEU A 58 15.26 2.03 1.73
C LEU A 58 16.14 2.11 3.00
N VAL A 59 16.23 1.02 3.78
CA VAL A 59 17.10 0.96 4.97
C VAL A 59 18.58 1.16 4.59
N ASP A 60 18.97 0.70 3.40
CA ASP A 60 20.31 0.86 2.84
C ASP A 60 20.48 2.20 2.08
N CYS A 61 19.54 3.14 2.21
CA CYS A 61 19.52 4.43 1.52
C CYS A 61 19.49 4.35 -0.02
N ASP A 62 19.08 3.20 -0.59
CA ASP A 62 18.93 3.06 -2.04
C ASP A 62 17.66 3.79 -2.51
N VAL A 63 17.87 4.89 -3.23
CA VAL A 63 16.81 5.68 -3.87
C VAL A 63 16.99 5.73 -5.39
N GLU A 64 17.79 4.82 -5.95
CA GLU A 64 18.15 4.84 -7.35
C GLU A 64 17.01 4.36 -8.25
N PHE A 65 16.90 5.01 -9.42
CA PHE A 65 15.92 4.63 -10.44
C PHE A 65 16.20 3.21 -10.94
N GLY A 66 15.16 2.37 -10.99
CA GLY A 66 15.27 0.99 -11.42
C GLY A 66 15.83 0.03 -10.37
N SER A 67 16.24 0.51 -9.18
CA SER A 67 16.66 -0.35 -8.09
C SER A 67 15.57 -0.52 -7.03
N ASN A 68 15.09 0.58 -6.45
CA ASN A 68 14.21 0.54 -5.28
C ASN A 68 12.73 0.86 -5.58
N SER A 69 12.37 1.09 -6.83
CA SER A 69 10.97 1.39 -7.18
C SER A 69 10.37 0.34 -8.11
N TRP A 70 9.08 0.06 -7.86
CA TRP A 70 8.27 -0.78 -8.74
C TRP A 70 7.13 0.03 -9.35
N ARG A 71 6.69 -0.45 -10.51
CA ARG A 71 5.52 0.05 -11.21
C ARG A 71 4.25 -0.11 -10.37
N GLY A 72 3.70 1.02 -9.91
CA GLY A 72 2.51 1.03 -9.03
C GLY A 72 1.26 0.41 -9.64
N ASP A 73 1.11 0.48 -10.97
CA ASP A 73 -0.04 -0.10 -11.69
C ASP A 73 -0.13 -1.63 -11.55
N GLN A 74 1.00 -2.31 -11.30
CA GLN A 74 1.02 -3.75 -11.05
C GLN A 74 0.40 -4.14 -9.70
N TYR A 75 0.39 -3.21 -8.73
CA TYR A 75 -0.05 -3.46 -7.36
C TYR A 75 -1.37 -2.77 -7.02
N GLU A 76 -1.70 -1.67 -7.70
CA GLU A 76 -2.85 -0.81 -7.42
C GLU A 76 -4.18 -1.59 -7.25
N PRO A 77 -4.55 -2.56 -8.11
CA PRO A 77 -5.79 -3.31 -7.92
C PRO A 77 -5.81 -4.08 -6.59
N GLY A 78 -4.69 -4.68 -6.20
CA GLY A 78 -4.54 -5.39 -4.92
C GLY A 78 -4.59 -4.44 -3.73
N LEU A 79 -3.84 -3.33 -3.80
CA LEU A 79 -3.74 -2.33 -2.75
C LEU A 79 -5.10 -1.65 -2.49
N ARG A 80 -5.80 -1.21 -3.54
CA ARG A 80 -7.14 -0.60 -3.39
C ARG A 80 -8.19 -1.58 -2.87
N ARG A 81 -8.08 -2.88 -3.19
CA ARG A 81 -8.93 -3.91 -2.55
C ARG A 81 -8.65 -4.04 -1.06
N ALA A 82 -7.39 -3.95 -0.65
CA ALA A 82 -7.01 -3.99 0.76
C ALA A 82 -7.52 -2.76 1.53
N ILE A 83 -7.37 -1.56 0.97
CA ILE A 83 -7.91 -0.31 1.53
C ILE A 83 -9.41 -0.45 1.81
N ARG A 84 -10.21 -0.81 0.79
CA ARG A 84 -11.66 -1.00 0.94
C ARG A 84 -12.05 -2.07 1.95
N ARG A 85 -11.19 -3.06 2.21
CA ARG A 85 -11.44 -4.07 3.24
C ARG A 85 -11.18 -3.49 4.63
N ARG A 86 -10.10 -2.72 4.80
CA ARG A 86 -9.77 -2.07 6.07
C ARG A 86 -10.81 -1.02 6.46
N GLU A 87 -11.24 -0.17 5.52
CA GLU A 87 -12.28 0.84 5.76
C GLU A 87 -13.58 0.18 6.26
N ARG A 88 -14.01 -0.91 5.63
CA ARG A 88 -15.18 -1.68 6.07
C ARG A 88 -15.01 -2.34 7.43
N GLN A 89 -13.79 -2.71 7.81
CA GLN A 89 -13.52 -3.23 9.16
C GLN A 89 -13.63 -2.11 10.19
N ILE A 90 -13.02 -0.95 9.92
CA ILE A 90 -13.10 0.24 10.79
C ILE A 90 -14.56 0.67 10.98
N GLU A 91 -15.35 0.70 9.91
CA GLU A 91 -16.78 1.04 9.98
C GLU A 91 -17.55 0.05 10.86
N LYS A 92 -17.30 -1.26 10.69
CA LYS A 92 -17.92 -2.30 11.54
C LYS A 92 -17.49 -2.20 13.00
N GLU A 93 -16.23 -1.94 13.27
CA GLU A 93 -15.69 -1.71 14.61
C GLU A 93 -16.36 -0.50 15.27
N ALA A 94 -16.52 0.60 14.53
CA ALA A 94 -17.18 1.81 15.00
C ALA A 94 -18.70 1.66 15.22
N LEU A 95 -19.36 0.76 14.49
CA LEU A 95 -20.78 0.43 14.67
C LEU A 95 -21.02 -0.59 15.78
N GLY A 96 -20.16 -1.61 15.90
CA GLY A 96 -20.26 -2.66 16.91
C GLY A 96 -19.84 -2.22 18.32
N GLY A 97 -19.10 -1.12 18.45
CA GLY A 97 -18.76 -0.50 19.74
C GLY A 97 -19.81 0.46 20.31
N LYS A 98 -20.99 0.59 19.67
CA LYS A 98 -22.08 1.50 20.11
C LYS A 98 -23.19 0.82 20.93
N GLU A 99 -23.02 -0.45 21.30
CA GLU A 99 -23.89 -1.13 22.27
C GLU A 99 -23.11 -1.38 23.57
N ALA A 100 -23.04 -0.37 24.43
CA ALA A 100 -22.66 -0.46 25.84
C ALA A 100 -23.26 0.70 26.64
#